data_AF-A0AB33VK26-F1
#
_entry.id   AF-A0AB33VK26-F1
#
_cell.length_a   1.000
_cell.length_b   1.000
_cell.length_c   1.000
_cell.angle_alpha   90.00
_cell.angle_beta   90.00
_cell.angle_gamma   90.00
#
_symmetry.space_group_name_H-M   'P 1'
#
loop_
_entity.id
_entity.type
_entity.pdbx_description
1 polymer ?
#
loop_
_entity_poly.entity_id
_entity_poly.type
_entity_poly.pdbx_seq_one_letter_code
_entity_poly.pdbx_strand_id
1 'polypeptide(L)'
;MPAVFVIGLFKSLQRKFDADCGRNGIEGRSILVGIGAEGTLTLLPIEKDAVYAFRAYIDSLDHYTDAHVIVLPYAPIPADLEVELGTVAEMGGVIIRVAAGQDGWPLLGKKQKPDTTIINDAYARLRQELPVSQQQGTPPPSEYFRLVAEANPQIIFATGVLATCDTVADHRYDFLRSAVDALVEFAMDGAGGRIDAFFRARGFDHAQTGGITITLEVLDGTNTIHRGTSNTHLSQGRKTTPQGAARLYYQVFTHQGLTYVVVLYAGPHPDRDVRWTYTLSTA
;
A
#
# COMPACT_ATOMS: atom_id res chain seq x y z
N MET A 1 -17.50 -0.44 -7.46
CA MET A 1 -16.34 -0.27 -6.57
C MET A 1 -16.74 -0.82 -5.21
N PRO A 2 -15.98 -1.72 -4.58
CA PRO A 2 -16.35 -2.24 -3.26
C PRO A 2 -16.44 -1.07 -2.26
N ALA A 3 -17.46 -1.09 -1.42
CA ALA A 3 -17.68 -0.05 -0.42
C ALA A 3 -17.62 -0.68 0.98
N VAL A 4 -17.00 0.01 1.93
CA VAL A 4 -16.88 -0.44 3.31
C VAL A 4 -17.31 0.64 4.28
N PHE A 5 -18.08 0.25 5.29
CA PHE A 5 -18.51 1.13 6.35
C PHE A 5 -17.98 0.67 7.71
N VAL A 6 -17.13 1.48 8.35
CA VAL A 6 -16.54 1.14 9.65
C VAL A 6 -17.24 1.92 10.78
N ILE A 7 -17.80 1.21 11.74
CA ILE A 7 -18.45 1.80 12.92
C ILE A 7 -17.46 1.77 14.10
N GLY A 8 -17.14 2.94 14.65
CA GLY A 8 -16.28 3.09 15.81
C GLY A 8 -14.79 3.28 15.49
N LEU A 9 -14.44 3.79 14.30
CA LEU A 9 -13.06 4.04 13.91
C LEU A 9 -12.43 5.15 14.79
N PHE A 10 -11.25 4.91 15.37
CA PHE A 10 -10.57 5.98 16.13
C PHE A 10 -10.36 7.22 15.28
N LYS A 11 -10.77 8.39 15.78
CA LYS A 11 -10.66 9.66 15.05
C LYS A 11 -9.25 9.93 14.49
N SER A 12 -8.20 9.52 15.21
CA SER A 12 -6.81 9.65 14.77
C SER A 12 -6.45 8.81 13.54
N LEU A 13 -7.23 7.77 13.22
CA LEU A 13 -6.99 6.86 12.10
C LEU A 13 -7.72 7.26 10.82
N GLN A 14 -8.66 8.22 10.85
CA GLN A 14 -9.51 8.55 9.71
C GLN A 14 -8.71 8.81 8.43
N ARG A 15 -7.72 9.72 8.49
CA ARG A 15 -6.87 10.02 7.31
C ARG A 15 -6.12 8.80 6.78
N LYS A 16 -5.69 7.91 7.66
CA LYS A 16 -4.96 6.69 7.29
C LYS A 16 -5.90 5.68 6.62
N PHE A 17 -7.11 5.53 7.17
CA PHE A 17 -8.18 4.72 6.62
C PHE A 17 -8.59 5.18 5.23
N ASP A 18 -8.84 6.49 5.05
CA ASP A 18 -9.23 7.07 3.76
C ASP A 18 -8.13 6.86 2.71
N ALA A 19 -6.86 7.06 3.09
CA ALA A 19 -5.72 6.84 2.21
C ALA A 19 -5.57 5.36 1.81
N ASP A 20 -5.73 4.42 2.76
CA ASP A 20 -5.66 2.99 2.45
C ASP A 20 -6.85 2.55 1.58
N CYS A 21 -8.07 3.03 1.85
CA CYS A 21 -9.22 2.74 1.00
C CYS A 21 -9.01 3.27 -0.43
N GLY A 22 -8.53 4.51 -0.57
CA GLY A 22 -8.18 5.10 -1.86
C GLY A 22 -7.14 4.29 -2.64
N ARG A 23 -6.07 3.84 -1.97
CA ARG A 23 -5.03 2.99 -2.60
C ARG A 23 -5.57 1.63 -3.07
N ASN A 24 -6.58 1.09 -2.37
CA ASN A 24 -7.15 -0.22 -2.69
C ASN A 24 -8.38 -0.12 -3.62
N GLY A 25 -8.77 1.09 -4.04
CA GLY A 25 -9.98 1.30 -4.83
C GLY A 25 -11.24 0.85 -4.08
N ILE A 26 -11.30 1.16 -2.78
CA ILE A 26 -12.44 0.90 -1.91
C ILE A 26 -13.07 2.23 -1.55
N GLU A 27 -14.40 2.32 -1.60
CA GLU A 27 -15.11 3.46 -1.05
C GLU A 27 -15.24 3.29 0.47
N GLY A 28 -14.34 3.94 1.21
CA GLY A 28 -14.33 3.91 2.67
C GLY A 28 -15.21 4.99 3.28
N ARG A 29 -16.13 4.61 4.16
CA ARG A 29 -16.87 5.52 5.04
C ARG A 29 -16.78 5.03 6.48
N SER A 30 -16.91 5.93 7.45
CA SER A 30 -16.83 5.55 8.86
C SER A 30 -17.63 6.45 9.78
N ILE A 31 -18.07 5.87 10.91
CA ILE A 31 -18.49 6.59 12.10
C ILE A 31 -17.32 6.55 13.07
N LEU A 32 -16.87 7.73 13.50
CA LEU A 32 -15.67 7.84 14.32
C LEU A 32 -15.99 7.54 15.79
N VAL A 33 -14.97 7.19 16.56
CA VAL A 33 -15.03 7.13 18.02
C VAL A 33 -14.11 8.16 18.64
N GLY A 34 -14.58 8.77 19.72
CA GLY A 34 -13.80 9.66 20.58
C GLY A 34 -14.24 9.56 22.03
N ILE A 35 -13.54 10.28 22.90
CA ILE A 35 -13.82 10.30 24.35
C ILE A 35 -15.02 11.22 24.59
N GLY A 36 -16.10 10.67 25.11
CA GLY A 36 -17.31 11.39 25.52
C GLY A 36 -17.17 12.07 26.89
N ALA A 37 -18.23 12.76 27.32
CA ALA A 37 -18.25 13.53 28.57
C ALA A 37 -17.97 12.68 29.83
N GLU A 38 -18.34 11.40 29.81
CA GLU A 38 -18.14 10.47 30.93
C GLU A 38 -16.75 9.79 30.92
N GLY A 39 -15.87 10.19 30.00
CA GLY A 39 -14.53 9.60 29.85
C GLY A 39 -14.53 8.22 29.18
N THR A 40 -15.67 7.77 28.68
CA THR A 40 -15.83 6.54 27.89
C THR A 40 -15.74 6.85 26.40
N LEU A 41 -15.42 5.83 25.60
CA LEU A 41 -15.43 5.95 24.15
C LEU A 41 -16.87 5.91 23.62
N THR A 42 -17.20 6.86 22.74
CA THR A 42 -18.53 7.07 22.17
C THR A 42 -18.44 7.40 20.68
N LEU A 43 -19.47 7.07 19.92
CA LEU A 43 -19.54 7.39 18.50
C LEU A 43 -19.66 8.90 18.26
N LEU A 44 -19.06 9.38 17.17
CA LEU A 44 -19.03 10.78 16.75
C LEU A 44 -19.51 10.92 15.29
N PRO A 45 -20.46 11.83 14.99
CA PRO A 45 -21.18 12.72 15.91
C PRO A 45 -22.24 11.97 16.76
N ILE A 46 -23.00 12.67 17.61
CA ILE A 46 -23.96 12.11 18.59
C ILE A 46 -24.94 11.11 17.93
N GLU A 47 -25.44 10.14 18.70
CA GLU A 47 -26.21 8.94 18.26
C GLU A 47 -27.15 9.09 17.05
N LYS A 48 -27.90 10.20 16.93
CA LYS A 48 -28.79 10.41 15.78
C LYS A 48 -28.02 10.57 14.46
N ASP A 49 -26.87 11.22 14.48
CA ASP A 49 -26.05 11.44 13.29
C ASP A 49 -25.33 10.17 12.84
N ALA A 50 -25.04 9.26 13.77
CA ALA A 50 -24.49 7.93 13.47
C ALA A 50 -25.46 7.10 12.61
N VAL A 51 -26.75 7.09 12.95
CA VAL A 51 -27.78 6.40 12.15
C VAL A 51 -27.94 7.05 10.78
N TYR A 52 -27.98 8.38 10.69
CA TYR A 52 -28.05 9.06 9.40
C TYR A 52 -26.84 8.79 8.50
N ALA A 53 -25.63 8.78 9.06
CA ALA A 53 -24.42 8.44 8.30
C ALA A 53 -24.47 7.00 7.78
N PHE A 54 -24.99 6.06 8.57
CA PHE A 54 -25.17 4.67 8.14
C PHE A 54 -26.22 4.55 7.04
N ARG A 55 -27.38 5.20 7.20
CA ARG A 55 -28.43 5.23 6.15
C ARG A 55 -27.91 5.83 4.84
N ALA A 56 -27.18 6.94 4.90
CA ALA A 56 -26.57 7.55 3.72
C ALA A 56 -25.54 6.64 3.02
N TYR A 57 -24.90 5.73 3.75
CA TYR A 57 -24.08 4.69 3.14
C TYR A 57 -24.94 3.65 2.43
N ILE A 58 -25.95 3.10 3.11
CA ILE A 58 -26.86 2.11 2.52
C ILE A 58 -27.58 2.67 1.28
N ASP A 59 -28.08 3.91 1.34
CA ASP A 59 -28.75 4.60 0.24
C ASP A 59 -27.84 4.88 -0.97
N SER A 60 -26.52 4.79 -0.78
CA SER A 60 -25.55 4.92 -1.88
C SER A 60 -25.17 3.61 -2.55
N LEU A 61 -25.68 2.47 -2.05
CA LEU A 61 -25.47 1.15 -2.65
C LEU A 61 -26.57 0.84 -3.65
N ASP A 62 -26.24 0.13 -4.72
CA ASP A 62 -27.22 -0.35 -5.69
C ASP A 62 -28.09 -1.48 -5.08
N HIS A 63 -27.48 -2.34 -4.26
CA HIS A 63 -28.15 -3.44 -3.56
C HIS A 63 -27.66 -3.58 -2.11
N TYR A 64 -28.56 -4.01 -1.21
CA TYR A 64 -28.22 -4.30 0.19
C TYR A 64 -27.14 -5.39 0.36
N THR A 65 -27.05 -6.31 -0.59
CA THR A 65 -26.02 -7.37 -0.62
C THR A 65 -24.61 -6.82 -0.84
N ASP A 66 -24.48 -5.60 -1.35
CA ASP A 66 -23.18 -4.94 -1.56
C ASP A 66 -22.66 -4.28 -0.27
N ALA A 67 -23.46 -4.29 0.81
CA ALA A 67 -23.07 -3.72 2.08
C ALA A 67 -21.98 -4.57 2.75
N HIS A 68 -20.89 -3.92 3.14
CA HIS A 68 -19.81 -4.51 3.93
C HIS A 68 -19.52 -3.62 5.13
N VAL A 69 -19.97 -4.03 6.31
CA VAL A 69 -19.94 -3.22 7.52
C VAL A 69 -19.07 -3.88 8.58
N ILE A 70 -18.17 -3.11 9.18
CA ILE A 70 -17.28 -3.59 10.25
C ILE A 70 -17.59 -2.80 11.52
N VAL A 71 -17.99 -3.49 12.58
CA VAL A 71 -18.37 -2.90 13.86
C VAL A 71 -17.26 -3.13 14.89
N LEU A 72 -16.55 -2.07 15.27
CA LEU A 72 -15.46 -2.12 16.24
C LEU A 72 -15.98 -2.21 17.69
N PRO A 73 -15.24 -2.85 18.62
CA PRO A 73 -15.75 -3.22 19.93
C PRO A 73 -15.59 -2.11 20.98
N TYR A 74 -15.14 -0.92 20.58
CA TYR A 74 -14.65 0.10 21.50
C TYR A 74 -15.70 1.13 21.92
N ALA A 75 -16.85 1.18 21.24
CA ALA A 75 -17.94 2.10 21.54
C ALA A 75 -19.27 1.34 21.61
N PRO A 76 -20.20 1.76 22.48
CA PRO A 76 -21.55 1.23 22.45
C PRO A 76 -22.26 1.65 21.15
N ILE A 77 -23.05 0.74 20.60
CA ILE A 77 -23.86 0.97 19.40
C ILE A 77 -25.27 1.38 19.84
N PRO A 78 -25.83 2.51 19.34
CA PRO A 78 -27.20 2.91 19.64
C PRO A 78 -28.22 1.87 19.16
N ALA A 79 -29.34 1.72 19.90
CA ALA A 79 -30.37 0.74 19.57
C ALA A 79 -30.95 0.91 18.15
N ASP A 80 -31.14 2.15 17.71
CA ASP A 80 -31.62 2.45 16.35
C ASP A 80 -30.63 1.97 15.29
N LEU A 81 -29.32 2.12 15.54
CA LEU A 81 -28.28 1.64 14.63
C LEU A 81 -28.19 0.11 14.64
N GLU A 82 -28.43 -0.54 15.79
CA GLU A 82 -28.55 -2.00 15.88
C GLU A 82 -29.71 -2.54 15.03
N VAL A 83 -30.85 -1.86 15.01
CA VAL A 83 -31.99 -2.24 14.16
C VAL A 83 -31.62 -2.15 12.68
N GLU A 84 -30.98 -1.06 12.24
CA GLU A 84 -30.55 -0.90 10.85
C GLU A 84 -29.53 -1.97 10.44
N LEU A 85 -28.56 -2.30 11.31
CA LEU A 85 -27.59 -3.37 11.07
C LEU A 85 -28.27 -4.73 10.92
N GLY A 86 -29.32 -4.99 11.73
CA GLY A 86 -30.14 -6.18 11.61
C GLY A 86 -30.84 -6.28 10.26
N THR A 87 -31.49 -5.20 9.84
CA THR A 87 -32.15 -5.11 8.51
C THR A 87 -31.16 -5.39 7.38
N VAL A 88 -29.97 -4.79 7.40
CA VAL A 88 -28.95 -5.02 6.35
C VAL A 88 -28.49 -6.48 6.33
N ALA A 89 -28.30 -7.10 7.49
CA ALA A 89 -27.94 -8.51 7.58
C ALA A 89 -29.05 -9.44 7.04
N GLU A 90 -30.32 -9.16 7.37
CA GLU A 90 -31.48 -9.90 6.86
C GLU A 90 -31.61 -9.79 5.33
N MET A 91 -31.22 -8.64 4.78
CA MET A 91 -31.21 -8.35 3.34
C MET A 91 -29.96 -8.88 2.62
N GLY A 92 -29.09 -9.63 3.32
CA GLY A 92 -27.94 -10.32 2.74
C GLY A 92 -26.64 -9.51 2.70
N GLY A 93 -26.59 -8.36 3.37
CA GLY A 93 -25.35 -7.61 3.57
C GLY A 93 -24.40 -8.27 4.56
N VAL A 94 -23.11 -7.99 4.44
CA VAL A 94 -22.05 -8.53 5.29
C VAL A 94 -21.85 -7.62 6.50
N ILE A 95 -22.13 -8.13 7.70
CA ILE A 95 -21.87 -7.43 8.98
C ILE A 95 -20.83 -8.20 9.80
N ILE A 96 -19.64 -7.62 9.94
CA ILE A 96 -18.54 -8.16 10.74
C ILE A 96 -18.54 -7.48 12.11
N ARG A 97 -18.84 -8.24 13.16
CA ARG A 97 -18.76 -7.77 14.55
C ARG A 97 -17.53 -8.36 15.20
N VAL A 98 -16.63 -7.49 15.65
CA VAL A 98 -15.40 -7.93 16.30
C VAL A 98 -15.51 -7.76 17.81
N ALA A 99 -14.72 -8.53 18.56
CA ALA A 99 -14.73 -8.51 20.02
C ALA A 99 -13.37 -8.10 20.59
N ALA A 100 -13.38 -7.22 21.60
CA ALA A 100 -12.15 -6.76 22.23
C ALA A 100 -11.42 -7.92 22.94
N GLY A 101 -10.12 -8.05 22.69
CA GLY A 101 -9.30 -9.13 23.25
C GLY A 101 -9.45 -10.49 22.55
N GLN A 102 -10.18 -10.57 21.44
CA GLN A 102 -10.36 -11.78 20.64
C GLN A 102 -9.76 -11.60 19.24
N ASP A 103 -9.30 -12.69 18.62
CA ASP A 103 -8.81 -12.72 17.23
C ASP A 103 -7.79 -11.62 16.90
N GLY A 104 -6.92 -11.27 17.85
CA GLY A 104 -5.89 -10.24 17.69
C GLY A 104 -6.38 -8.80 17.85
N TRP A 105 -7.66 -8.56 18.14
CA TRP A 105 -8.17 -7.23 18.48
C TRP A 105 -7.71 -6.80 19.87
N PRO A 106 -7.11 -5.61 20.03
CA PRO A 106 -6.59 -5.19 21.32
C PRO A 106 -7.72 -5.00 22.34
N LEU A 107 -7.44 -5.42 23.57
CA LEU A 107 -8.32 -5.21 24.72
C LEU A 107 -8.18 -3.76 25.20
N LEU A 108 -9.32 -3.09 25.44
CA LEU A 108 -9.34 -1.75 26.01
C LEU A 108 -10.29 -1.71 27.20
N GLY A 109 -9.81 -1.25 28.36
CA GLY A 109 -10.66 -1.06 29.53
C GLY A 109 -11.72 0.03 29.31
N LYS A 110 -12.90 -0.10 29.94
CA LYS A 110 -14.06 0.80 29.74
C LYS A 110 -13.77 2.31 29.87
N LYS A 111 -12.79 2.70 30.70
CA LYS A 111 -12.38 4.11 30.92
C LYS A 111 -10.92 4.36 30.56
N GLN A 112 -10.28 3.39 29.88
CA GLN A 112 -8.89 3.51 29.46
C GLN A 112 -8.84 4.35 28.18
N LYS A 113 -7.98 5.37 28.17
CA LYS A 113 -7.68 6.07 26.92
C LYS A 113 -6.81 5.17 26.05
N PRO A 114 -7.15 4.98 24.76
CA PRO A 114 -6.32 4.18 23.88
C PRO A 114 -4.98 4.90 23.65
N ASP A 115 -3.88 4.19 23.82
CA ASP A 115 -2.56 4.68 23.46
C ASP A 115 -2.25 4.41 21.98
N THR A 116 -1.09 4.90 21.53
CA THR A 116 -0.65 4.74 20.14
C THR A 116 -0.51 3.27 19.73
N THR A 117 -0.15 2.39 20.66
CA THR A 117 0.03 0.96 20.38
C THR A 117 -1.32 0.30 20.11
N ILE A 118 -2.30 0.49 21.00
CA ILE A 118 -3.67 -0.02 20.85
C ILE A 118 -4.29 0.48 19.54
N ILE A 119 -4.12 1.77 19.23
CA ILE A 119 -4.65 2.38 18.01
C ILE A 119 -4.04 1.72 16.76
N ASN A 120 -2.72 1.52 16.74
CA ASN A 120 -2.04 0.91 15.60
C ASN A 120 -2.37 -0.57 15.44
N ASP A 121 -2.46 -1.32 16.54
CA ASP A 121 -2.79 -2.75 16.53
C ASP A 121 -4.23 -2.97 16.05
N ALA A 122 -5.18 -2.16 16.55
CA ALA A 122 -6.56 -2.19 16.09
C ALA A 122 -6.66 -1.89 14.60
N TYR A 123 -5.88 -0.93 14.09
CA TYR A 123 -5.86 -0.59 12.67
C TYR A 123 -5.23 -1.69 11.81
N ALA A 124 -4.14 -2.30 12.28
CA ALA A 124 -3.49 -3.42 11.59
C ALA A 124 -4.44 -4.60 11.44
N ARG A 125 -5.28 -4.88 12.45
CA ARG A 125 -6.32 -5.90 12.37
C ARG A 125 -7.48 -5.48 11.47
N LEU A 126 -7.98 -4.24 11.58
CA LEU A 126 -9.03 -3.69 10.71
C LEU A 126 -8.68 -3.86 9.21
N ARG A 127 -7.43 -3.62 8.82
CA ARG A 127 -6.98 -3.78 7.44
C ARG A 127 -7.21 -5.18 6.86
N GLN A 128 -7.25 -6.20 7.70
CA GLN A 128 -7.47 -7.59 7.29
C GLN A 128 -8.95 -7.90 7.08
N GLU A 129 -9.86 -7.06 7.57
CA GLU A 129 -11.32 -7.20 7.43
C GLU A 129 -11.89 -6.34 6.29
N LEU A 130 -11.08 -5.46 5.70
CA LEU A 130 -11.50 -4.66 4.55
C LEU A 130 -11.89 -5.59 3.39
N PRO A 131 -12.96 -5.28 2.64
CA PRO A 131 -13.33 -6.06 1.50
C PRO A 131 -12.15 -6.06 0.52
N VAL A 132 -11.71 -7.27 0.16
CA VAL A 132 -10.74 -7.41 -0.92
C VAL A 132 -11.48 -6.94 -2.16
N SER A 133 -11.04 -5.81 -2.71
CA SER A 133 -11.53 -5.40 -4.02
C SER A 133 -11.30 -6.59 -4.93
N GLN A 134 -12.38 -7.16 -5.48
CA GLN A 134 -12.28 -7.96 -6.69
C GLN A 134 -11.84 -6.99 -7.78
N GLN A 135 -10.57 -6.59 -7.72
CA GLN A 135 -9.93 -5.88 -8.79
C GLN A 135 -10.07 -6.80 -9.98
N GLN A 136 -10.71 -6.30 -11.04
CA GLN A 136 -10.22 -6.61 -12.39
C GLN A 136 -8.70 -6.63 -12.27
N GLY A 137 -8.10 -7.81 -12.45
CA GLY A 137 -6.82 -8.16 -11.83
C GLY A 137 -5.83 -7.01 -11.82
N THR A 138 -5.19 -6.78 -10.67
CA THR A 138 -4.11 -5.80 -10.52
C THR A 138 -3.34 -5.69 -11.82
N PRO A 139 -3.35 -4.52 -12.51
CA PRO A 139 -2.69 -4.42 -13.79
C PRO A 139 -1.24 -4.86 -13.63
N PRO A 140 -0.72 -5.67 -14.57
CA PRO A 140 0.60 -6.23 -14.46
C PRO A 140 1.65 -5.12 -14.25
N PRO A 141 2.72 -5.37 -13.47
CA PRO A 141 3.79 -4.39 -13.25
C PRO A 141 4.30 -3.74 -14.54
N SER A 142 4.34 -4.46 -15.65
CA SER A 142 4.78 -3.95 -16.95
C SER A 142 3.92 -2.80 -17.47
N GLU A 143 2.61 -2.80 -17.23
CA GLU A 143 1.72 -1.72 -17.63
C GLU A 143 1.99 -0.47 -16.79
N TYR A 144 2.10 -0.65 -15.48
CA TYR A 144 2.41 0.45 -14.57
C TYR A 144 3.81 1.05 -14.83
N PHE A 145 4.82 0.22 -15.11
CA PHE A 145 6.17 0.68 -15.41
C PHE A 145 6.23 1.53 -16.68
N ARG A 146 5.41 1.21 -17.70
CA ARG A 146 5.29 2.04 -18.91
C ARG A 146 4.77 3.45 -18.57
N LEU A 147 3.70 3.53 -17.79
CA LEU A 147 3.14 4.82 -17.36
C LEU A 147 4.16 5.64 -16.56
N VAL A 148 4.92 5.01 -15.67
CA VAL A 148 5.98 5.69 -14.91
C VAL A 148 7.08 6.21 -15.84
N ALA A 149 7.53 5.40 -16.80
CA ALA A 149 8.57 5.78 -17.75
C ALA A 149 8.14 6.97 -18.62
N GLU A 150 6.88 6.99 -19.04
CA GLU A 150 6.30 8.10 -19.82
C GLU A 150 6.20 9.38 -19.00
N ALA A 151 5.83 9.28 -17.72
CA ALA A 151 5.66 10.44 -16.85
C ALA A 151 6.98 10.94 -16.24
N ASN A 152 8.03 10.11 -16.16
CA ASN A 152 9.27 10.41 -15.44
C ASN A 152 10.51 10.06 -16.28
N PRO A 153 11.03 10.98 -17.10
CA PRO A 153 12.21 10.74 -17.94
C PRO A 153 13.49 10.34 -17.19
N GLN A 154 13.57 10.65 -15.90
CA GLN A 154 14.69 10.26 -15.02
C GLN A 154 14.63 8.78 -14.58
N ILE A 155 13.51 8.09 -14.80
CA ILE A 155 13.34 6.67 -14.51
C ILE A 155 13.42 5.88 -15.81
N ILE A 156 14.51 5.14 -15.96
CA ILE A 156 14.83 4.40 -17.18
C ILE A 156 14.74 2.90 -16.90
N PHE A 157 14.03 2.18 -17.75
CA PHE A 157 13.94 0.72 -17.68
C PHE A 157 14.74 0.07 -18.81
N ALA A 158 15.60 -0.90 -18.47
CA ALA A 158 16.26 -1.71 -19.49
C ALA A 158 15.23 -2.51 -20.30
N THR A 159 15.53 -2.77 -21.59
CA THR A 159 14.60 -3.39 -22.55
C THR A 159 13.95 -4.68 -22.05
N GLY A 160 14.68 -5.49 -21.27
CA GLY A 160 14.17 -6.76 -20.74
C GLY A 160 13.26 -6.63 -19.51
N VAL A 161 13.21 -5.47 -18.84
CA VAL A 161 12.51 -5.33 -17.55
C VAL A 161 11.01 -5.54 -17.71
N LEU A 162 10.40 -4.95 -18.74
CA LEU A 162 8.96 -5.09 -18.98
C LEU A 162 8.56 -6.53 -19.29
N ALA A 163 9.47 -7.35 -19.81
CA ALA A 163 9.22 -8.77 -20.10
C ALA A 163 9.35 -9.67 -18.86
N THR A 164 10.11 -9.24 -17.84
CA THR A 164 10.38 -10.08 -16.66
C THR A 164 9.56 -9.69 -15.44
N CYS A 165 9.13 -8.42 -15.34
CA CYS A 165 8.47 -7.91 -14.14
C CYS A 165 7.13 -8.58 -13.82
N ASP A 166 6.41 -9.07 -14.83
CA ASP A 166 5.14 -9.78 -14.66
C ASP A 166 5.30 -11.26 -14.28
N THR A 167 6.53 -11.78 -14.27
CA THR A 167 6.78 -13.22 -14.02
C THR A 167 6.87 -13.59 -12.54
N VAL A 168 6.73 -12.61 -11.64
CA VAL A 168 6.58 -12.84 -10.19
C VAL A 168 5.16 -13.32 -9.89
N ALA A 169 4.96 -13.93 -8.72
CA ALA A 169 3.60 -14.24 -8.28
C ALA A 169 2.78 -12.94 -8.04
N ASP A 170 1.49 -12.93 -8.40
CA ASP A 170 0.60 -11.76 -8.36
C ASP A 170 0.65 -10.98 -7.03
N HIS A 171 0.75 -11.68 -5.89
CA HIS A 171 0.88 -11.07 -4.57
C HIS A 171 2.16 -10.23 -4.36
N ARG A 172 3.06 -10.19 -5.35
CA ARG A 172 4.28 -9.37 -5.40
C ARG A 172 4.18 -8.16 -6.32
N TYR A 173 3.09 -7.99 -7.06
CA TYR A 173 2.93 -6.85 -7.97
C TYR A 173 2.96 -5.53 -7.20
N ASP A 174 2.32 -5.46 -6.02
CA ASP A 174 2.35 -4.28 -5.16
C ASP A 174 3.76 -3.89 -4.74
N PHE A 175 4.60 -4.88 -4.41
CA PHE A 175 6.00 -4.61 -4.07
C PHE A 175 6.74 -3.97 -5.24
N LEU A 176 6.58 -4.49 -6.46
CA LEU A 176 7.27 -3.94 -7.64
C LEU A 176 6.80 -2.51 -7.94
N ARG A 177 5.50 -2.24 -7.84
CA ARG A 177 4.92 -0.91 -8.07
C ARG A 177 5.41 0.09 -7.02
N SER A 178 5.27 -0.23 -5.73
CA SER A 178 5.73 0.65 -4.65
C SER A 178 7.25 0.83 -4.65
N ALA A 179 8.02 -0.17 -5.10
CA ALA A 179 9.46 -0.04 -5.25
C ALA A 179 9.82 0.98 -6.35
N VAL A 180 9.09 0.98 -7.46
CA VAL A 180 9.25 2.00 -8.51
C VAL A 180 8.80 3.37 -8.03
N ASP A 181 7.69 3.50 -7.31
CA ASP A 181 7.27 4.77 -6.68
C ASP A 181 8.39 5.34 -5.79
N ALA A 182 9.02 4.50 -4.96
CA ALA A 182 10.13 4.93 -4.11
C ALA A 182 11.37 5.35 -4.91
N LEU A 183 11.61 4.76 -6.08
CA LEU A 183 12.69 5.15 -6.98
C LEU A 183 12.40 6.49 -7.68
N VAL A 184 11.15 6.73 -8.06
CA VAL A 184 10.68 8.04 -8.58
C VAL A 184 10.93 9.11 -7.53
N GLU A 185 10.46 8.90 -6.30
CA GLU A 185 10.66 9.83 -5.19
C GLU A 185 12.16 10.08 -4.93
N PHE A 186 12.96 9.03 -4.94
CA PHE A 186 14.42 9.16 -4.79
C PHE A 186 15.06 9.96 -5.93
N ALA A 187 14.59 9.83 -7.17
CA ALA A 187 15.13 10.59 -8.31
C ALA A 187 14.80 12.08 -8.23
N MET A 188 13.66 12.43 -7.64
CA MET A 188 13.18 13.82 -7.51
C MET A 188 13.77 14.52 -6.29
N ASP A 189 13.67 13.88 -5.11
CA ASP A 189 13.95 14.51 -3.83
C ASP A 189 15.32 14.09 -3.24
N GLY A 190 15.93 13.04 -3.80
CA GLY A 190 17.10 12.39 -3.23
C GLY A 190 16.80 11.62 -1.94
N ALA A 191 17.82 10.97 -1.38
CA ALA A 191 17.63 10.18 -0.15
C ALA A 191 17.54 11.02 1.14
N GLY A 192 17.93 12.30 1.13
CA GLY A 192 18.06 13.13 2.35
C GLY A 192 19.00 12.54 3.41
N GLY A 193 19.83 11.56 3.04
CA GLY A 193 20.61 10.72 3.96
C GLY A 193 21.13 9.46 3.26
N ARG A 194 21.36 8.38 4.03
CA ARG A 194 21.79 7.10 3.44
C ARG A 194 20.65 6.43 2.68
N ILE A 195 20.95 5.92 1.49
CA ILE A 195 19.97 5.26 0.61
C ILE A 195 19.27 4.05 1.24
N ASP A 196 19.95 3.27 2.08
CA ASP A 196 19.35 2.14 2.78
C ASP A 196 18.32 2.58 3.84
N ALA A 197 18.57 3.71 4.51
CA ALA A 197 17.61 4.27 5.46
C ALA A 197 16.36 4.79 4.74
N PHE A 198 16.53 5.40 3.56
CA PHE A 198 15.42 5.86 2.71
C PHE A 198 14.48 4.70 2.35
N PHE A 199 15.02 3.57 1.87
CA PHE A 199 14.20 2.42 1.48
C PHE A 199 13.62 1.67 2.68
N ARG A 200 14.38 1.55 3.78
CA ARG A 200 13.88 0.92 5.01
C ARG A 200 12.71 1.67 5.62
N ALA A 201 12.72 3.01 5.61
CA ALA A 201 11.61 3.83 6.10
C ALA A 201 10.32 3.60 5.30
N ARG A 202 10.43 3.14 4.05
CA ARG A 202 9.31 2.78 3.16
C ARG A 202 8.98 1.28 3.17
N GLY A 203 9.61 0.52 4.07
CA GLY A 203 9.31 -0.91 4.25
C GLY A 203 10.00 -1.85 3.26
N PHE A 204 11.05 -1.40 2.56
CA PHE A 204 11.79 -2.25 1.62
C PHE A 204 13.06 -2.85 2.23
N ASP A 205 13.33 -4.11 1.90
CA ASP A 205 14.64 -4.73 2.11
C ASP A 205 15.59 -4.28 1.00
N HIS A 206 16.44 -3.31 1.31
CA HIS A 206 17.50 -2.84 0.42
C HIS A 206 18.82 -3.59 0.69
N ALA A 207 19.38 -4.20 -0.35
CA ALA A 207 20.61 -4.98 -0.27
C ALA A 207 21.65 -4.46 -1.27
N GLN A 208 22.90 -4.36 -0.83
CA GLN A 208 24.05 -3.95 -1.64
C GLN A 208 25.05 -5.10 -1.86
N THR A 209 24.68 -6.31 -1.46
CA THR A 209 25.48 -7.52 -1.58
C THR A 209 24.60 -8.65 -2.12
N GLY A 210 25.19 -9.61 -2.85
CA GLY A 210 24.45 -10.73 -3.42
C GLY A 210 25.27 -11.51 -4.44
N GLY A 211 24.68 -12.58 -4.99
CA GLY A 211 25.31 -13.42 -6.01
C GLY A 211 25.12 -12.93 -7.45
N ILE A 212 24.31 -11.90 -7.66
CA ILE A 212 24.01 -11.33 -8.97
C ILE A 212 24.53 -9.91 -9.02
N THR A 213 25.32 -9.64 -10.04
CA THR A 213 25.95 -8.35 -10.32
C THR A 213 25.25 -7.67 -11.49
N ILE A 214 25.05 -6.37 -11.38
CA ILE A 214 24.51 -5.53 -12.43
C ILE A 214 25.57 -4.56 -12.94
N THR A 215 25.74 -4.45 -14.26
CA THR A 215 26.64 -3.50 -14.90
C THR A 215 25.86 -2.57 -15.82
N LEU A 216 26.03 -1.27 -15.61
CA LEU A 216 25.42 -0.22 -16.44
C LEU A 216 26.54 0.59 -17.08
N GLU A 217 26.38 0.85 -18.37
CA GLU A 217 27.11 1.90 -19.09
C GLU A 217 26.09 2.87 -19.70
N VAL A 218 26.27 4.18 -19.48
CA VAL A 218 25.42 5.22 -20.06
C VAL A 218 26.26 6.11 -20.96
N LEU A 219 25.77 6.30 -22.17
CA LEU A 219 26.39 7.11 -23.22
C LEU A 219 25.55 8.37 -23.47
N ASP A 220 26.21 9.51 -23.64
CA ASP A 220 25.65 10.74 -24.21
C ASP A 220 26.37 10.99 -25.55
N GLY A 221 25.69 10.64 -26.65
CA GLY A 221 26.34 10.48 -27.96
C GLY A 221 27.42 9.38 -27.91
N THR A 222 28.68 9.75 -28.13
CA THR A 222 29.85 8.85 -28.06
C THR A 222 30.54 8.83 -26.70
N ASN A 223 30.13 9.69 -25.77
CA ASN A 223 30.82 9.87 -24.50
C ASN A 223 30.18 9.00 -23.42
N THR A 224 30.99 8.20 -22.72
CA THR A 224 30.53 7.48 -21.54
C THR A 224 30.37 8.45 -20.37
N ILE A 225 29.13 8.69 -19.94
CA ILE A 225 28.80 9.59 -18.83
C ILE A 225 28.60 8.84 -17.50
N HIS A 226 28.34 7.53 -17.56
CA HIS A 226 28.30 6.67 -16.37
C HIS A 226 28.78 5.26 -16.72
N ARG A 227 29.56 4.65 -15.83
CA ARG A 227 29.88 3.22 -15.89
C ARG A 227 30.01 2.68 -14.48
N GLY A 228 29.12 1.75 -14.12
CA GLY A 228 29.04 1.24 -12.76
C GLY A 228 28.74 -0.24 -12.72
N THR A 229 29.33 -0.92 -11.74
CA THR A 229 29.00 -2.31 -11.40
C THR A 229 28.60 -2.38 -9.94
N SER A 230 27.47 -3.00 -9.62
CA SER A 230 26.98 -3.12 -8.25
C SER A 230 26.11 -4.37 -8.05
N ASN A 231 25.73 -4.65 -6.80
CA ASN A 231 24.75 -5.68 -6.46
C ASN A 231 23.49 -5.05 -5.85
N THR A 232 23.25 -3.76 -6.11
CA THR A 232 22.20 -2.99 -5.43
C THR A 232 20.82 -3.42 -5.90
N HIS A 233 19.96 -3.80 -4.96
CA HIS A 233 18.59 -4.20 -5.25
C HIS A 233 17.63 -4.03 -4.07
N LEU A 234 16.35 -3.93 -4.41
CA LEU A 234 15.22 -4.07 -3.50
C LEU A 234 14.71 -5.51 -3.57
N SER A 235 14.22 -6.01 -2.43
CA SER A 235 13.77 -7.39 -2.31
C SER A 235 12.52 -7.54 -1.45
N GLN A 236 11.72 -8.56 -1.77
CA GLN A 236 10.68 -9.09 -0.89
C GLN A 236 10.62 -10.62 -1.01
N GLY A 237 10.09 -11.30 0.01
CA GLY A 237 9.88 -12.75 -0.04
C GLY A 237 11.15 -13.59 0.14
N ARG A 238 12.06 -13.21 1.04
CA ARG A 238 13.20 -14.07 1.40
C ARG A 238 12.71 -15.46 1.87
N LYS A 239 13.43 -16.52 1.49
CA LYS A 239 13.13 -17.94 1.80
C LYS A 239 11.83 -18.48 1.18
N THR A 240 11.44 -17.97 0.02
CA THR A 240 10.31 -18.50 -0.77
C THR A 240 10.80 -19.12 -2.09
N THR A 241 9.91 -19.61 -2.94
CA THR A 241 10.26 -20.06 -4.30
C THR A 241 10.84 -18.89 -5.12
N PRO A 242 11.58 -19.15 -6.22
CA PRO A 242 12.13 -18.07 -7.05
C PRO A 242 11.08 -17.03 -7.48
N GLN A 243 9.87 -17.49 -7.85
CA GLN A 243 8.74 -16.64 -8.23
C GLN A 243 8.14 -15.86 -7.04
N GLY A 244 8.28 -16.38 -5.82
CA GLY A 244 7.88 -15.71 -4.58
C GLY A 244 8.90 -14.68 -4.09
N ALA A 245 10.13 -14.72 -4.61
CA ALA A 245 11.24 -13.87 -4.22
C ALA A 245 11.46 -12.74 -5.24
N ALA A 246 10.59 -11.72 -5.20
CA ALA A 246 10.70 -10.57 -6.08
C ALA A 246 11.99 -9.76 -5.82
N ARG A 247 12.60 -9.28 -6.90
CA ARG A 247 13.83 -8.50 -6.93
C ARG A 247 13.68 -7.35 -7.92
N LEU A 248 14.24 -6.20 -7.55
CA LEU A 248 14.39 -5.04 -8.43
C LEU A 248 15.82 -4.52 -8.31
N TYR A 249 16.61 -4.66 -9.37
CA TYR A 249 18.00 -4.21 -9.44
C TYR A 249 18.08 -2.88 -10.18
N TYR A 250 18.79 -1.93 -9.60
CA TYR A 250 18.90 -0.58 -10.14
C TYR A 250 20.27 0.05 -9.89
N GLN A 251 20.60 1.04 -10.72
CA GLN A 251 21.72 1.96 -10.49
C GLN A 251 21.24 3.40 -10.55
N VAL A 252 22.02 4.28 -9.93
CA VAL A 252 21.79 5.72 -9.88
C VAL A 252 23.00 6.41 -10.47
N PHE A 253 22.76 7.45 -11.26
CA PHE A 253 23.81 8.36 -11.70
C PHE A 253 23.27 9.80 -11.78
N THR A 254 24.18 10.78 -11.80
CA THR A 254 23.80 12.19 -11.96
C THR A 254 24.40 12.70 -13.27
N HIS A 255 23.58 13.37 -14.09
CA HIS A 255 24.03 14.03 -15.31
C HIS A 255 23.33 15.37 -15.44
N GLN A 256 24.09 16.43 -15.75
CA GLN A 256 23.57 17.81 -15.88
C GLN A 256 22.72 18.28 -14.68
N GLY A 257 23.09 17.86 -13.46
CA GLY A 257 22.39 18.24 -12.22
C GLY A 257 21.10 17.47 -11.94
N LEU A 258 20.72 16.53 -12.81
CA LEU A 258 19.56 15.64 -12.62
C LEU A 258 20.01 14.26 -12.14
N THR A 259 19.27 13.69 -11.20
CA THR A 259 19.49 12.31 -10.74
C THR A 259 18.65 11.35 -11.57
N TYR A 260 19.31 10.39 -12.21
CA TYR A 260 18.70 9.33 -12.99
C TYR A 260 18.74 8.02 -12.22
N VAL A 261 17.67 7.26 -12.33
CA VAL A 261 17.57 5.90 -11.81
C VAL A 261 17.34 4.97 -12.98
N VAL A 262 18.21 3.98 -13.12
CA VAL A 262 18.11 2.96 -14.16
C VAL A 262 17.77 1.63 -13.51
N VAL A 263 16.61 1.09 -13.84
CA VAL A 263 16.19 -0.26 -13.45
C VAL A 263 16.73 -1.23 -14.49
N LEU A 264 17.69 -2.08 -14.11
CA LEU A 264 18.29 -3.07 -15.01
C LEU A 264 17.52 -4.39 -15.01
N TYR A 265 16.81 -4.71 -13.92
CA TYR A 265 16.03 -5.93 -13.80
C TYR A 265 14.90 -5.75 -12.79
N ALA A 266 13.71 -6.28 -13.11
CA ALA A 266 12.64 -6.48 -12.15
C ALA A 266 11.95 -7.82 -12.43
N GLY A 267 11.72 -8.64 -11.41
CA GLY A 267 11.17 -9.97 -11.58
C GLY A 267 11.52 -10.92 -10.43
N PRO A 268 11.38 -12.25 -10.63
CA PRO A 268 11.91 -13.30 -9.76
C PRO A 268 13.41 -13.13 -9.52
N HIS A 269 14.01 -13.90 -8.61
CA HIS A 269 15.47 -13.87 -8.47
C HIS A 269 16.15 -14.28 -9.81
N PRO A 270 17.02 -13.43 -10.41
CA PRO A 270 17.67 -13.77 -11.66
C PRO A 270 18.73 -14.86 -11.45
N ASP A 271 19.06 -15.59 -12.51
CA ASP A 271 20.03 -16.68 -12.54
C ASP A 271 21.41 -16.28 -13.09
N ARG A 272 21.52 -15.03 -13.57
CA ARG A 272 22.73 -14.50 -14.21
C ARG A 272 22.91 -13.01 -13.96
N ASP A 273 24.15 -12.56 -14.08
CA ASP A 273 24.49 -11.14 -14.09
C ASP A 273 23.77 -10.40 -15.22
N VAL A 274 23.43 -9.14 -14.96
CA VAL A 274 22.69 -8.29 -15.90
C VAL A 274 23.59 -7.17 -16.36
N ARG A 275 23.66 -6.95 -17.68
CA ARG A 275 24.47 -5.88 -18.26
C ARG A 275 23.65 -5.11 -19.27
N TRP A 276 23.77 -3.78 -19.24
CA TRP A 276 23.07 -2.93 -20.18
C TRP A 276 23.88 -1.68 -20.52
N THR A 277 23.87 -1.32 -21.81
CA THR A 277 24.37 -0.05 -22.30
C THR A 277 23.18 0.77 -22.77
N TYR A 278 23.06 1.98 -22.24
CA TYR A 278 21.98 2.90 -22.56
C TYR A 278 22.53 4.18 -23.19
N THR A 279 21.92 4.64 -24.27
CA THR A 279 22.21 5.95 -24.84
C THR A 279 21.16 6.94 -24.36
N LEU A 280 21.58 7.90 -23.54
CA LEU A 280 20.73 8.98 -23.09
C LEU A 280 20.50 9.94 -24.26
N SER A 281 19.28 9.96 -24.78
CA SER A 281 18.86 10.98 -25.76
C SER A 281 18.54 12.26 -25.00
N THR A 282 19.43 13.24 -25.06
CA THR A 282 19.13 14.61 -24.66
C THR A 282 18.24 15.24 -25.74
N ALA A 283 17.07 15.75 -25.32
CA ALA A 283 16.23 16.61 -26.16
C ALA A 283 16.80 18.03 -26.20
#